data_AF-A0A9X4XH81-F1
#
_entry.id   AF-A0A9X4XH81-F1
#
_cell.length_a   1.000
_cell.length_b   1.000
_cell.length_c   1.000
_cell.angle_alpha   90.00
_cell.angle_beta   90.00
_cell.angle_gamma   90.00
#
_symmetry.space_group_name_H-M   'P 1'
#
loop_
_entity.id
_entity.type
_entity.pdbx_description
1 polymer ?
#
loop_
_entity_poly.entity_id
_entity_poly.type
_entity_poly.pdbx_seq_one_letter_code
_entity_poly.pdbx_strand_id
1 'polypeptide(L)'
;MACKRETMSEKYINHQILTCSCPVCHAIKQSFYPIDFYHYPIDQNSGIPSINIPVEILPENKSSNSPMVTDYANRSSAWISDEEAVFLQYATHPIYEFRGVWVTTVRNSDFPNKAVFEDGTFDLELFKREFFSILKHCKLLNLNAIFFQVRPQGDAFYESKINPWSEFLSGQQGVRPDWGDFDPLEWMITMTHGAGLEFHAWFNPYRLSSISKEGNSKEELLNRLAPNHFAKKNPQYVYFFDGQIFLDPGFPQVQKHVIQSVMEVVQNYSIDAVHFDDYFYPYSYLTIIDDEPKEISFN
;
A
#
# COMPACT_ATOMS: atom_id res chain seq x y z
N MET A 1 -18.58 -6.29 27.91
CA MET A 1 -17.91 -7.52 27.42
C MET A 1 -17.04 -7.13 26.24
N ALA A 2 -15.72 -7.24 26.40
CA ALA A 2 -14.74 -6.89 25.38
C ALA A 2 -14.72 -7.95 24.27
N CYS A 3 -14.48 -7.52 23.03
CA CYS A 3 -14.40 -8.39 21.86
C CYS A 3 -13.17 -9.31 22.01
N LYS A 4 -13.37 -10.61 22.23
CA LYS A 4 -12.27 -11.59 22.26
C LYS A 4 -11.98 -12.05 20.82
N ARG A 5 -10.72 -11.91 20.43
CA ARG A 5 -10.17 -11.97 19.06
C ARG A 5 -9.86 -13.39 18.57
N GLU A 6 -10.29 -14.43 19.27
CA GLU A 6 -9.84 -15.79 19.00
C GLU A 6 -10.89 -16.52 18.15
N THR A 7 -10.56 -16.75 16.87
CA THR A 7 -11.22 -17.63 15.87
C THR A 7 -12.30 -17.04 14.93
N MET A 8 -12.08 -15.92 14.23
CA MET A 8 -13.03 -15.50 13.15
C MET A 8 -12.33 -14.89 11.93
N SER A 9 -12.80 -15.26 10.72
CA SER A 9 -12.36 -14.71 9.42
C SER A 9 -12.85 -13.28 9.17
N GLU A 10 -12.08 -12.47 8.43
CA GLU A 10 -12.34 -11.05 8.05
C GLU A 10 -13.79 -10.69 7.69
N LYS A 11 -14.52 -11.56 7.00
CA LYS A 11 -15.91 -11.32 6.59
C LYS A 11 -16.86 -11.07 7.77
N TYR A 12 -16.52 -11.57 8.96
CA TYR A 12 -17.30 -11.38 10.19
C TYR A 12 -17.00 -10.06 10.91
N ILE A 13 -15.83 -9.45 10.70
CA ILE A 13 -15.40 -8.22 11.38
C ILE A 13 -16.25 -7.03 10.91
N ASN A 14 -16.42 -6.89 9.58
CA ASN A 14 -17.23 -5.82 9.00
C ASN A 14 -18.71 -5.92 9.40
N HIS A 15 -19.26 -7.14 9.49
CA HIS A 15 -20.64 -7.35 9.96
C HIS A 15 -20.81 -7.02 11.45
N GLN A 16 -19.80 -7.30 12.29
CA GLN A 16 -19.83 -6.92 13.70
C GLN A 16 -19.68 -5.41 13.92
N ILE A 17 -18.87 -4.68 13.15
CA ILE A 17 -18.80 -3.22 13.25
C ILE A 17 -20.19 -2.61 13.01
N LEU A 18 -20.91 -3.09 12.00
CA LEU A 18 -22.27 -2.62 11.68
C LEU A 18 -23.31 -3.00 12.75
N THR A 19 -23.12 -4.10 13.48
CA THR A 19 -24.10 -4.60 14.47
C THR A 19 -23.73 -4.34 15.94
N CYS A 20 -22.50 -3.93 16.24
CA CYS A 20 -21.99 -3.73 17.59
C CYS A 20 -22.32 -2.33 18.14
N SER A 21 -22.71 -2.27 19.41
CA SER A 21 -23.14 -1.04 20.10
C SER A 21 -22.10 -0.50 21.10
N CYS A 22 -20.85 -0.98 21.05
CA CYS A 22 -19.81 -0.47 21.94
C CYS A 22 -19.46 0.99 21.60
N PRO A 23 -18.90 1.78 22.55
CA PRO A 23 -18.60 3.20 22.33
C PRO A 23 -17.71 3.46 21.11
N VAL A 24 -16.79 2.55 20.79
CA VAL A 24 -15.90 2.63 19.60
C VAL A 24 -16.68 2.42 18.30
N CYS A 25 -17.50 1.36 18.21
CA CYS A 25 -18.35 1.12 17.03
C CYS A 25 -19.41 2.21 16.88
N HIS A 26 -19.88 2.78 17.99
CA HIS A 26 -20.82 3.89 17.99
C HIS A 26 -20.18 5.18 17.46
N ALA A 27 -18.96 5.51 17.88
CA ALA A 27 -18.21 6.65 17.36
C ALA A 27 -17.92 6.51 15.86
N ILE A 28 -17.57 5.31 15.39
CA ILE A 28 -17.40 5.01 13.96
C ILE A 28 -18.72 5.23 13.20
N LYS A 29 -19.83 4.68 13.70
CA LYS A 29 -21.17 4.86 13.09
C LYS A 29 -21.65 6.30 13.08
N GLN A 30 -21.31 7.11 14.09
CA GLN A 30 -21.71 8.51 14.16
C GLN A 30 -20.83 9.44 13.33
N SER A 31 -19.62 9.00 12.96
CA SER A 31 -18.71 9.75 12.11
C SER A 31 -19.08 9.67 10.62
N PHE A 32 -19.98 8.76 10.26
CA PHE A 32 -20.55 8.60 8.91
C PHE A 32 -22.07 8.78 9.00
N TYR A 33 -22.65 9.86 8.43
CA TYR A 33 -23.98 9.97 7.76
C TYR A 33 -24.46 11.45 7.76
N PRO A 34 -25.19 11.95 6.73
CA PRO A 34 -25.81 11.20 5.65
C PRO A 34 -25.32 11.57 4.24
N ILE A 35 -25.20 10.58 3.36
CA ILE A 35 -25.26 10.80 1.91
C ILE A 35 -26.55 10.14 1.43
N ASP A 36 -27.46 10.99 1.00
CA ASP A 36 -28.65 10.63 0.25
C ASP A 36 -28.28 9.79 -0.97
N PHE A 37 -28.93 8.65 -1.12
CA PHE A 37 -28.96 7.92 -2.37
C PHE A 37 -29.68 8.80 -3.40
N TYR A 38 -28.94 9.48 -4.26
CA TYR A 38 -29.52 10.10 -5.44
C TYR A 38 -30.18 9.01 -6.29
N HIS A 39 -31.50 9.03 -6.32
CA HIS A 39 -32.30 8.38 -7.36
C HIS A 39 -31.90 8.98 -8.72
N TYR A 40 -31.21 8.21 -9.55
CA TYR A 40 -31.22 8.44 -10.99
C TYR A 40 -32.53 7.89 -11.56
N PRO A 41 -33.32 8.67 -12.31
CA PRO A 41 -34.44 8.13 -13.07
C PRO A 41 -33.90 7.23 -14.19
N ILE A 42 -34.45 6.01 -14.26
CA ILE A 42 -34.24 5.10 -15.38
C ILE A 42 -34.96 5.70 -16.59
N ASP A 43 -34.19 6.14 -17.59
CA ASP A 43 -34.74 6.44 -18.91
C ASP A 43 -35.17 5.11 -19.56
N GLN A 44 -36.47 4.97 -19.84
CA GLN A 44 -37.07 3.76 -20.40
C GLN A 44 -36.97 3.67 -21.93
N ASN A 45 -36.17 4.51 -22.61
CA ASN A 45 -36.13 4.57 -24.08
C ASN A 45 -34.73 4.54 -24.71
N SER A 46 -33.87 3.58 -24.36
CA SER A 46 -32.77 3.17 -25.25
C SER A 46 -32.94 1.71 -25.67
N GLY A 47 -33.45 1.52 -26.89
CA GLY A 47 -33.66 0.22 -27.51
C GLY A 47 -32.34 -0.53 -27.71
N ILE A 48 -32.27 -1.75 -27.18
CA ILE A 48 -31.18 -2.70 -27.45
C ILE A 48 -31.49 -3.38 -28.80
N PRO A 49 -30.59 -3.35 -29.80
CA PRO A 49 -30.75 -4.15 -31.00
C PRO A 49 -30.45 -5.61 -30.66
N SER A 50 -31.40 -6.51 -30.94
CA SER A 50 -31.18 -7.95 -30.89
C SER A 50 -30.25 -8.39 -32.03
N ILE A 51 -29.04 -8.84 -31.69
CA ILE A 51 -28.12 -9.45 -32.64
C ILE A 51 -28.31 -10.97 -32.59
N ASN A 52 -28.86 -11.55 -33.66
CA ASN A 52 -28.90 -13.01 -33.86
C ASN A 52 -27.57 -13.46 -34.47
N ILE A 53 -26.79 -14.27 -33.76
CA ILE A 53 -25.64 -15.00 -34.31
C ILE A 53 -26.01 -16.48 -34.43
N PRO A 54 -25.81 -17.14 -35.58
CA PRO A 54 -26.06 -18.57 -35.71
C PRO A 54 -24.96 -19.35 -34.96
N VAL A 55 -25.36 -20.21 -34.03
CA VAL A 55 -24.44 -21.13 -33.34
C VAL A 55 -24.29 -22.39 -34.19
N GLU A 56 -23.09 -22.60 -34.76
CA GLU A 56 -22.72 -23.86 -35.39
C GLU A 56 -22.19 -24.81 -34.30
N ILE A 57 -22.98 -25.83 -33.93
CA ILE A 57 -22.60 -26.81 -32.91
C ILE A 57 -21.73 -27.88 -33.58
N LEU A 58 -20.43 -27.91 -33.23
CA LEU A 58 -19.53 -28.99 -33.65
C LEU A 58 -19.76 -30.28 -32.83
N PRO A 59 -19.52 -31.48 -33.40
CA PRO A 59 -19.99 -32.72 -32.82
C PRO A 59 -19.20 -33.16 -31.58
N GLU A 60 -19.95 -33.80 -30.69
CA GLU A 60 -19.61 -34.32 -29.36
C GLU A 60 -18.18 -34.81 -29.14
N ASN A 61 -17.55 -34.34 -28.06
CA ASN A 61 -16.49 -35.08 -27.40
C ASN A 61 -16.92 -35.43 -25.97
N LYS A 62 -17.27 -36.71 -25.78
CA LYS A 62 -17.66 -37.31 -24.51
C LYS A 62 -16.42 -37.65 -23.69
N SER A 63 -16.14 -36.88 -22.63
CA SER A 63 -15.88 -37.39 -21.27
C SER A 63 -15.09 -36.38 -20.41
N SER A 64 -15.69 -36.05 -19.26
CA SER A 64 -15.09 -35.49 -18.03
C SER A 64 -14.41 -34.12 -18.08
N ASN A 65 -14.86 -33.25 -17.18
CA ASN A 65 -14.33 -31.94 -16.78
C ASN A 65 -14.87 -30.72 -17.55
N SER A 66 -15.56 -29.88 -16.79
CA SER A 66 -16.24 -28.61 -17.10
C SER A 66 -15.73 -27.84 -18.34
N PRO A 67 -16.62 -27.44 -19.28
CA PRO A 67 -16.23 -26.77 -20.50
C PRO A 67 -16.21 -25.25 -20.28
N MET A 68 -15.11 -24.77 -19.70
CA MET A 68 -14.81 -23.34 -19.75
C MET A 68 -14.28 -23.02 -21.15
N VAL A 69 -14.98 -22.16 -21.88
CA VAL A 69 -14.57 -21.71 -23.22
C VAL A 69 -14.05 -20.27 -23.11
N THR A 70 -12.83 -20.02 -23.60
CA THR A 70 -12.18 -18.70 -23.54
C THR A 70 -11.96 -18.16 -24.95
N ASP A 71 -12.49 -16.97 -25.23
CA ASP A 71 -12.18 -16.19 -26.42
C ASP A 71 -11.07 -15.19 -26.08
N TYR A 72 -9.85 -15.48 -26.52
CA TYR A 72 -8.69 -14.62 -26.28
C TYR A 72 -8.70 -13.32 -27.10
N ALA A 73 -9.40 -13.29 -28.23
CA ALA A 73 -9.50 -12.09 -29.07
C ALA A 73 -10.42 -11.05 -28.44
N ASN A 74 -11.54 -11.49 -27.85
CA ASN A 74 -12.52 -10.62 -27.19
C ASN A 74 -12.41 -10.63 -25.66
N ARG A 75 -11.38 -11.30 -25.10
CA ARG A 75 -11.08 -11.37 -23.65
C ARG A 75 -12.29 -11.75 -22.80
N SER A 76 -13.03 -12.77 -23.22
CA SER A 76 -14.19 -13.26 -22.50
C SER A 76 -14.06 -14.74 -22.18
N SER A 77 -14.70 -15.18 -21.11
CA SER A 77 -14.81 -16.60 -20.78
C SER A 77 -16.24 -16.93 -20.42
N ALA A 78 -16.73 -18.03 -20.96
CA ALA A 78 -18.05 -18.56 -20.66
C ALA A 78 -17.89 -19.89 -19.94
N TRP A 79 -18.60 -20.02 -18.83
CA TRP A 79 -18.85 -21.33 -18.25
C TRP A 79 -20.11 -21.86 -18.90
N ILE A 80 -20.00 -22.99 -19.58
CA ILE A 80 -21.10 -23.59 -20.32
C ILE A 80 -21.54 -24.84 -19.55
N SER A 81 -22.80 -24.91 -19.18
CA SER A 81 -23.45 -26.12 -18.69
C SER A 81 -24.48 -26.60 -19.71
N ASP A 82 -25.08 -27.76 -19.45
CA ASP A 82 -26.14 -28.31 -20.31
C ASP A 82 -27.43 -27.46 -20.28
N GLU A 83 -27.59 -26.56 -19.31
CA GLU A 83 -28.82 -25.77 -19.08
C GLU A 83 -28.62 -24.26 -19.15
N GLU A 84 -27.40 -23.74 -18.92
CA GLU A 84 -27.10 -22.31 -18.88
C GLU A 84 -25.70 -21.98 -19.42
N ALA A 85 -25.56 -20.79 -20.00
CA ALA A 85 -24.28 -20.18 -20.32
C ALA A 85 -24.08 -18.93 -19.45
N VAL A 86 -23.10 -18.96 -18.54
CA VAL A 86 -22.74 -17.81 -17.71
C VAL A 86 -21.53 -17.12 -18.33
N PHE A 87 -21.74 -15.90 -18.82
CA PHE A 87 -20.69 -15.07 -19.39
C PHE A 87 -20.00 -14.28 -18.27
N LEU A 88 -18.73 -14.57 -18.01
CA LEU A 88 -17.89 -13.72 -17.19
C LEU A 88 -17.29 -12.64 -18.11
N GLN A 89 -17.93 -11.47 -18.14
CA GLN A 89 -17.35 -10.31 -18.80
C GLN A 89 -16.19 -9.84 -17.93
N TYR A 90 -14.96 -10.02 -18.41
CA TYR A 90 -13.82 -9.33 -17.81
C TYR A 90 -14.09 -7.83 -17.93
N ALA A 91 -14.14 -7.12 -16.81
CA ALA A 91 -14.23 -5.67 -16.81
C ALA A 91 -13.02 -5.12 -17.59
N THR A 92 -13.27 -4.54 -18.76
CA THR A 92 -12.23 -4.03 -19.67
C THR A 92 -11.61 -2.71 -19.18
N HIS A 93 -12.12 -2.17 -18.08
CA HIS A 93 -11.66 -1.01 -17.31
C HIS A 93 -12.03 -1.25 -15.83
N PRO A 94 -11.37 -0.60 -14.84
CA PRO A 94 -11.82 -0.74 -13.47
C PRO A 94 -13.30 -0.36 -13.38
N ILE A 95 -14.08 -1.13 -12.61
CA ILE A 95 -15.54 -0.99 -12.49
C ILE A 95 -15.92 0.43 -12.03
N TYR A 96 -14.96 1.13 -11.40
CA TYR A 96 -15.01 2.55 -11.04
C TYR A 96 -13.70 3.25 -11.41
N GLU A 97 -13.75 4.55 -11.69
CA GLU A 97 -12.56 5.38 -11.89
C GLU A 97 -11.63 5.31 -10.66
N PHE A 98 -10.33 5.08 -10.89
CA PHE A 98 -9.34 5.03 -9.83
C PHE A 98 -8.92 6.44 -9.40
N ARG A 99 -9.10 6.75 -8.11
CA ARG A 99 -8.90 8.09 -7.52
C ARG A 99 -8.16 7.92 -6.20
N GLY A 100 -6.84 7.82 -6.31
CA GLY A 100 -5.94 7.63 -5.18
C GLY A 100 -5.23 8.91 -4.75
N VAL A 101 -4.71 8.91 -3.52
CA VAL A 101 -3.78 9.94 -3.02
C VAL A 101 -2.58 9.30 -2.35
N TRP A 102 -1.40 9.87 -2.57
CA TRP A 102 -0.18 9.46 -1.86
C TRP A 102 -0.17 10.01 -0.44
N VAL A 103 0.21 9.18 0.51
CA VAL A 103 0.45 9.56 1.91
C VAL A 103 1.91 9.27 2.23
N THR A 104 2.73 10.32 2.14
CA THR A 104 4.18 10.26 2.25
C THR A 104 4.63 10.29 3.71
N THR A 105 5.41 9.30 4.12
CA THR A 105 5.94 9.19 5.48
C THR A 105 7.39 9.63 5.59
N VAL A 106 8.14 9.61 4.49
CA VAL A 106 9.53 10.08 4.48
C VAL A 106 9.59 11.53 4.92
N ARG A 107 10.47 11.83 5.90
CA ARG A 107 10.62 13.15 6.54
C ARG A 107 9.35 13.69 7.19
N ASN A 108 8.36 12.84 7.50
CA ASN A 108 7.08 13.26 8.05
C ASN A 108 6.35 14.26 7.12
N SER A 109 6.46 14.07 5.79
CA SER A 109 5.95 15.03 4.80
C SER A 109 4.43 15.18 4.84
N ASP A 110 3.69 14.06 4.83
CA ASP A 110 2.23 14.06 4.98
C ASP A 110 1.80 13.47 6.31
N PHE A 111 2.50 12.43 6.80
CA PHE A 111 2.11 11.69 8.00
C PHE A 111 3.27 10.94 8.67
N PRO A 112 3.24 10.74 10.00
CA PRO A 112 2.55 11.58 10.97
C PRO A 112 3.31 12.91 11.15
N ASN A 113 2.69 13.92 11.73
CA ASN A 113 3.42 15.11 12.17
C ASN A 113 4.46 14.73 13.24
N LYS A 114 5.62 15.39 13.24
CA LYS A 114 6.67 15.13 14.24
C LYS A 114 6.23 15.41 15.68
N ALA A 115 5.23 16.27 15.86
CA ALA A 115 4.60 16.53 17.15
C ALA A 115 4.11 15.24 17.85
N VAL A 116 3.89 14.13 17.14
CA VAL A 116 3.56 12.84 17.76
C VAL A 116 4.69 12.23 18.59
N PHE A 117 5.94 12.69 18.47
CA PHE A 117 7.08 12.17 19.24
C PHE A 117 8.07 13.24 19.73
N GLU A 118 7.80 14.53 19.50
CA GLU A 118 8.72 15.64 19.82
C GLU A 118 8.95 15.85 21.32
N ASP A 119 7.99 15.50 22.19
CA ASP A 119 8.10 15.67 23.64
C ASP A 119 8.83 14.52 24.36
N GLY A 120 9.35 13.55 23.59
CA GLY A 120 10.00 12.35 24.11
C GLY A 120 9.03 11.21 24.47
N THR A 121 7.73 11.42 24.30
CA THR A 121 6.69 10.39 24.40
C THR A 121 5.90 10.30 23.09
N PHE A 122 5.30 9.14 22.81
CA PHE A 122 4.50 8.99 21.59
C PHE A 122 3.03 9.35 21.84
N ASP A 123 2.53 10.42 21.22
CA ASP A 123 1.11 10.79 21.25
C ASP A 123 0.31 9.94 20.25
N LEU A 124 -0.14 8.77 20.73
CA LEU A 124 -0.95 7.84 19.96
C LEU A 124 -2.29 8.43 19.51
N GLU A 125 -2.88 9.34 20.29
CA GLU A 125 -4.19 9.90 19.96
C GLU A 125 -4.07 11.00 18.89
N LEU A 126 -3.00 11.79 18.91
CA LEU A 126 -2.66 12.69 17.79
C LEU A 126 -2.39 11.88 16.51
N PHE A 127 -1.56 10.83 16.58
CA PHE A 127 -1.28 9.96 15.43
C PHE A 127 -2.57 9.43 14.78
N LYS A 128 -3.49 8.87 15.58
CA LYS A 128 -4.77 8.38 15.08
C LYS A 128 -5.62 9.51 14.49
N ARG A 129 -5.72 10.64 15.19
CA ARG A 129 -6.51 11.81 14.74
C ARG A 129 -6.03 12.35 13.40
N GLU A 130 -4.73 12.41 13.18
CA GLU A 130 -4.15 12.84 11.90
C GLU A 130 -4.49 11.88 10.77
N PHE A 131 -4.36 10.56 11.00
CA PHE A 131 -4.72 9.57 10.00
C PHE A 131 -6.23 9.64 9.66
N PHE A 132 -7.09 9.80 10.67
CA PHE A 132 -8.52 10.02 10.44
C PHE A 132 -8.81 11.28 9.61
N SER A 133 -8.05 12.35 9.81
CA SER A 133 -8.19 13.58 9.02
C SER A 133 -7.90 13.33 7.53
N ILE A 134 -6.87 12.53 7.23
CA ILE A 134 -6.54 12.11 5.86
C ILE A 134 -7.72 11.34 5.25
N LEU A 135 -8.25 10.32 5.93
CA LEU A 135 -9.39 9.54 5.42
C LEU A 135 -10.63 10.42 5.21
N LYS A 136 -10.91 11.34 6.13
CA LYS A 136 -12.01 12.30 6.01
C LYS A 136 -11.87 13.17 4.75
N HIS A 137 -10.67 13.70 4.47
CA HIS A 137 -10.42 14.47 3.26
C HIS A 137 -10.54 13.61 2.00
N CYS A 138 -10.08 12.36 2.02
CA CYS A 138 -10.27 11.43 0.92
C CYS A 138 -11.76 11.26 0.57
N LYS A 139 -12.62 11.10 1.59
CA LYS A 139 -14.07 11.02 1.39
C LYS A 139 -14.68 12.31 0.84
N LEU A 140 -14.28 13.47 1.38
CA LEU A 140 -14.77 14.78 0.89
C LEU A 140 -14.42 15.02 -0.58
N LEU A 141 -13.29 14.48 -1.03
CA LEU A 141 -12.80 14.59 -2.41
C LEU A 141 -13.25 13.42 -3.31
N ASN A 142 -14.11 12.53 -2.81
CA ASN A 142 -14.57 11.32 -3.51
C ASN A 142 -13.42 10.41 -3.98
N LEU A 143 -12.32 10.33 -3.25
CA LEU A 143 -11.25 9.36 -3.49
C LEU A 143 -11.72 7.94 -3.11
N ASN A 144 -11.07 6.93 -3.68
CA ASN A 144 -11.34 5.52 -3.40
C ASN A 144 -10.10 4.71 -2.99
N ALA A 145 -8.91 5.30 -2.97
CA ALA A 145 -7.70 4.62 -2.52
C ALA A 145 -6.71 5.57 -1.82
N ILE A 146 -5.85 5.02 -0.96
CA ILE A 146 -4.65 5.70 -0.47
C ILE A 146 -3.41 4.87 -0.80
N PHE A 147 -2.32 5.52 -1.21
CA PHE A 147 -0.99 4.91 -1.32
C PHE A 147 -0.17 5.31 -0.10
N PHE A 148 -0.17 4.46 0.92
CA PHE A 148 0.49 4.77 2.18
C PHE A 148 1.93 4.27 2.18
N GLN A 149 2.89 5.15 2.43
CA GLN A 149 4.31 4.80 2.44
C GLN A 149 4.69 3.98 3.68
N VAL A 150 4.62 2.66 3.58
CA VAL A 150 4.95 1.73 4.68
C VAL A 150 6.46 1.50 4.85
N ARG A 151 7.24 1.75 3.80
CA ARG A 151 8.71 1.63 3.78
C ARG A 151 9.33 2.84 3.09
N PRO A 152 9.64 3.92 3.83
CA PRO A 152 10.21 5.13 3.24
C PRO A 152 11.71 5.04 2.89
N GLN A 153 12.54 4.37 3.71
CA GLN A 153 14.00 4.33 3.52
C GLN A 153 14.69 3.16 4.25
N GLY A 154 14.44 1.93 3.82
CA GLY A 154 15.09 0.76 4.42
C GLY A 154 14.49 0.32 5.77
N ASP A 155 13.42 0.98 6.20
CA ASP A 155 12.72 0.83 7.47
C ASP A 155 11.25 0.44 7.29
N ALA A 156 10.48 0.39 8.38
CA ALA A 156 9.09 -0.07 8.41
C ALA A 156 8.19 0.78 9.32
N PHE A 157 6.99 1.05 8.84
CA PHE A 157 5.84 1.59 9.58
C PHE A 157 4.95 0.50 10.19
N TYR A 158 5.52 -0.68 10.40
CA TYR A 158 4.86 -1.89 10.87
C TYR A 158 5.83 -2.76 11.64
N GLU A 159 5.32 -3.69 12.44
CA GLU A 159 6.19 -4.64 13.14
C GLU A 159 6.78 -5.63 12.12
N SER A 160 8.10 -5.60 11.99
CA SER A 160 8.84 -6.37 11.00
C SER A 160 9.93 -7.22 11.65
N LYS A 161 10.09 -8.45 11.18
CA LYS A 161 11.23 -9.32 11.52
C LYS A 161 12.44 -9.05 10.63
N ILE A 162 12.26 -8.26 9.57
CA ILE A 162 13.24 -8.02 8.51
C ILE A 162 13.82 -6.61 8.60
N ASN A 163 12.96 -5.62 8.82
CA ASN A 163 13.26 -4.20 8.72
C ASN A 163 13.17 -3.52 10.09
N PRO A 164 14.02 -2.53 10.38
CA PRO A 164 13.90 -1.73 11.60
C PRO A 164 12.67 -0.82 11.55
N TRP A 165 12.16 -0.44 12.72
CA TRP A 165 11.17 0.63 12.85
C TRP A 165 11.66 1.93 12.21
N SER A 166 10.75 2.64 11.55
CA SER A 166 11.08 3.90 10.90
C SER A 166 11.43 5.00 11.89
N GLU A 167 12.45 5.80 11.56
CA GLU A 167 12.79 6.98 12.35
C GLU A 167 11.66 8.02 12.34
N PHE A 168 10.76 7.99 11.35
CA PHE A 168 9.65 8.93 11.25
C PHE A 168 8.50 8.63 12.22
N LEU A 169 8.65 7.62 13.07
CA LEU A 169 7.74 7.31 14.17
C LEU A 169 8.30 7.71 15.55
N SER A 170 9.60 7.98 15.67
CA SER A 170 10.26 8.16 16.98
C SER A 170 11.44 9.13 16.99
N GLY A 171 11.83 9.67 15.83
CA GLY A 171 13.06 10.42 15.62
C GLY A 171 14.33 9.56 15.53
N GLN A 172 14.24 8.24 15.76
CA GLN A 172 15.39 7.34 15.73
C GLN A 172 15.05 5.98 15.09
N GLN A 173 15.78 5.61 14.04
CA GLN A 173 15.57 4.34 13.35
C GLN A 173 15.80 3.14 14.28
N GLY A 174 14.93 2.14 14.18
CA GLY A 174 14.96 0.93 14.99
C GLY A 174 14.33 1.09 16.38
N VAL A 175 13.93 2.31 16.77
CA VAL A 175 13.22 2.55 18.03
C VAL A 175 11.72 2.48 17.79
N ARG A 176 11.10 1.47 18.41
CA ARG A 176 9.65 1.30 18.44
C ARG A 176 9.02 2.32 19.38
N PRO A 177 7.93 3.01 19.00
CA PRO A 177 7.17 3.83 19.92
C PRO A 177 6.56 3.03 21.09
N ASP A 178 6.41 3.67 22.24
CA ASP A 178 5.82 3.06 23.44
C ASP A 178 4.29 3.17 23.44
N TRP A 179 3.64 2.38 22.57
CA TRP A 179 2.18 2.38 22.39
C TRP A 179 1.50 1.05 22.79
N GLY A 180 2.12 0.28 23.69
CA GLY A 180 1.58 -1.03 24.13
C GLY A 180 1.46 -2.02 22.97
N ASP A 181 0.38 -2.80 22.88
CA ASP A 181 0.16 -3.81 21.82
C ASP A 181 -0.39 -3.23 20.50
N PHE A 182 -0.22 -1.91 20.27
CA PHE A 182 -0.72 -1.26 19.07
C PHE A 182 0.11 -1.64 17.84
N ASP A 183 -0.57 -2.15 16.81
CA ASP A 183 -0.04 -2.33 15.47
C ASP A 183 -0.52 -1.18 14.57
N PRO A 184 0.37 -0.26 14.18
CA PRO A 184 -0.02 0.91 13.40
C PRO A 184 -0.54 0.55 12.00
N LEU A 185 0.04 -0.45 11.33
CA LEU A 185 -0.33 -0.75 9.94
C LEU A 185 -1.68 -1.46 9.88
N GLU A 186 -1.89 -2.47 10.72
CA GLU A 186 -3.18 -3.16 10.83
C GLU A 186 -4.32 -2.19 11.18
N TRP A 187 -4.05 -1.25 12.10
CA TRP A 187 -5.01 -0.22 12.46
C TRP A 187 -5.32 0.72 11.29
N MET A 188 -4.30 1.21 10.58
CA MET A 188 -4.48 2.10 9.43
C MET A 188 -5.24 1.42 8.29
N ILE A 189 -4.96 0.15 7.99
CA ILE A 189 -5.70 -0.66 7.01
C ILE A 189 -7.16 -0.78 7.42
N THR A 190 -7.42 -1.20 8.66
CA THR A 190 -8.79 -1.35 9.19
C THR A 190 -9.58 -0.05 9.08
N MET A 191 -8.98 1.09 9.42
CA MET A 191 -9.65 2.39 9.32
C MET A 191 -9.91 2.82 7.88
N THR A 192 -8.99 2.52 6.97
CA THR A 192 -9.09 2.83 5.54
C THR A 192 -10.23 2.04 4.90
N HIS A 193 -10.29 0.72 5.16
CA HIS A 193 -11.40 -0.13 4.73
C HIS A 193 -12.74 0.30 5.34
N GLY A 194 -12.75 0.70 6.62
CA GLY A 194 -13.94 1.25 7.28
C GLY A 194 -14.47 2.54 6.64
N ALA A 195 -13.60 3.31 5.97
CA ALA A 195 -14.00 4.47 5.18
C ALA A 195 -14.46 4.11 3.75
N GLY A 196 -14.36 2.85 3.34
CA GLY A 196 -14.63 2.40 1.98
C GLY A 196 -13.58 2.88 0.98
N LEU A 197 -12.30 2.88 1.40
CA LEU A 197 -11.13 3.17 0.58
C LEU A 197 -10.26 1.91 0.49
N GLU A 198 -9.55 1.73 -0.61
CA GLU A 198 -8.48 0.73 -0.76
C GLU A 198 -7.19 1.23 -0.07
N PHE A 199 -6.48 0.32 0.60
CA PHE A 199 -5.17 0.56 1.20
C PHE A 199 -4.08 -0.06 0.36
N HIS A 200 -3.29 0.80 -0.29
CA HIS A 200 -2.16 0.38 -1.12
C HIS A 200 -0.86 0.61 -0.34
N ALA A 201 -0.14 -0.47 -0.03
CA ALA A 201 1.13 -0.39 0.68
C ALA A 201 2.25 0.04 -0.29
N TRP A 202 2.78 1.25 -0.06
CA TRP A 202 3.85 1.82 -0.86
C TRP A 202 5.22 1.61 -0.21
N PHE A 203 6.16 1.06 -0.99
CA PHE A 203 7.54 0.83 -0.59
C PHE A 203 8.49 1.62 -1.50
N ASN A 204 9.50 2.21 -0.88
CA ASN A 204 10.73 2.54 -1.60
C ASN A 204 11.69 1.33 -1.51
N PRO A 205 12.08 0.72 -2.64
CA PRO A 205 12.81 -0.53 -2.62
C PRO A 205 14.29 -0.37 -2.21
N TYR A 206 14.94 0.72 -2.61
CA TYR A 206 16.41 0.82 -2.57
C TYR A 206 16.96 2.00 -1.75
N ARG A 207 16.14 3.00 -1.39
CA ARG A 207 16.59 4.13 -0.56
C ARG A 207 16.97 3.67 0.84
N LEU A 208 18.10 4.17 1.35
CA LEU A 208 18.56 3.95 2.73
C LEU A 208 18.73 5.24 3.54
N SER A 209 18.77 6.40 2.87
CA SER A 209 18.90 7.71 3.50
C SER A 209 18.09 8.73 2.72
N SER A 210 17.21 9.49 3.38
CA SER A 210 16.44 10.58 2.76
C SER A 210 17.08 11.97 2.89
N ILE A 211 18.27 12.05 3.49
CA ILE A 211 19.01 13.30 3.69
C ILE A 211 20.43 13.08 3.20
N SER A 212 20.78 13.72 2.09
CA SER A 212 22.18 14.05 1.82
C SER A 212 22.60 15.09 2.86
N LYS A 213 23.65 14.82 3.63
CA LYS A 213 24.43 15.92 4.22
C LYS A 213 25.76 15.90 3.53
N GLU A 214 26.09 17.02 2.91
CA GLU A 214 27.41 17.27 2.34
C GLU A 214 28.49 16.83 3.34
N GLY A 215 29.48 16.09 2.85
CA GLY A 215 30.63 15.65 3.65
C GLY A 215 30.49 14.31 4.39
N ASN A 216 29.34 13.61 4.35
CA ASN A 216 29.29 12.26 4.92
C ASN A 216 29.94 11.22 3.99
N SER A 217 30.79 10.37 4.56
CA SER A 217 31.25 9.14 3.95
C SER A 217 30.17 8.05 3.97
N LYS A 218 30.32 7.04 3.09
CA LYS A 218 29.51 5.81 3.11
C LYS A 218 29.51 5.16 4.50
N GLU A 219 30.66 5.13 5.17
CA GLU A 219 30.81 4.51 6.49
C GLU A 219 30.02 5.25 7.57
N GLU A 220 30.08 6.58 7.59
CA GLU A 220 29.30 7.39 8.55
C GLU A 220 27.79 7.21 8.36
N LEU A 221 27.32 7.14 7.10
CA LEU A 221 25.91 6.90 6.81
C LEU A 221 25.47 5.50 7.26
N LEU A 222 26.29 4.47 6.99
CA LEU A 222 26.02 3.10 7.47
C LEU A 222 26.01 3.00 9.00
N ASN A 223 26.88 3.74 9.67
CA ASN A 223 26.97 3.75 11.13
C ASN A 223 25.75 4.37 11.81
N ARG A 224 25.02 5.27 11.12
CA ARG A 224 23.76 5.87 11.59
C ARG A 224 22.57 4.91 11.54
N LEU A 225 22.60 3.90 10.66
CA LEU A 225 21.51 2.94 10.54
C LEU A 225 21.35 2.10 11.82
N ALA A 226 20.14 1.61 12.06
CA ALA A 226 19.83 0.73 13.17
C ALA A 226 20.74 -0.52 13.17
N PRO A 227 21.14 -1.07 14.35
CA PRO A 227 22.04 -2.23 14.42
C PRO A 227 21.53 -3.47 13.65
N ASN A 228 20.22 -3.65 13.57
CA ASN A 228 19.60 -4.77 12.87
C ASN A 228 19.40 -4.54 11.35
N HIS A 229 19.67 -3.34 10.83
CA HIS A 229 19.43 -2.95 9.44
C HIS A 229 20.24 -3.79 8.44
N PHE A 230 19.62 -4.21 7.33
CA PHE A 230 20.25 -5.04 6.29
C PHE A 230 21.55 -4.44 5.74
N ALA A 231 21.50 -3.19 5.28
CA ALA A 231 22.66 -2.47 4.76
C ALA A 231 23.85 -2.38 5.74
N LYS A 232 23.59 -2.19 7.04
CA LYS A 232 24.65 -2.14 8.07
C LYS A 232 25.33 -3.49 8.25
N LYS A 233 24.57 -4.58 8.19
CA LYS A 233 25.08 -5.95 8.25
C LYS A 233 25.75 -6.40 6.95
N ASN A 234 25.44 -5.77 5.83
CA ASN A 234 25.90 -6.15 4.50
C ASN A 234 26.40 -4.93 3.71
N PRO A 235 27.47 -4.25 4.18
CA PRO A 235 27.95 -2.99 3.57
C PRO A 235 28.44 -3.15 2.13
N GLN A 236 28.74 -4.38 1.69
CA GLN A 236 29.11 -4.70 0.32
C GLN A 236 27.96 -4.56 -0.70
N TYR A 237 26.70 -4.57 -0.23
CA TYR A 237 25.51 -4.41 -1.08
C TYR A 237 24.98 -2.98 -1.13
N VAL A 238 25.80 -2.02 -0.72
CA VAL A 238 25.41 -0.62 -0.57
C VAL A 238 26.21 0.22 -1.55
N TYR A 239 25.53 1.00 -2.37
CA TYR A 239 26.12 1.98 -3.25
C TYR A 239 26.12 3.35 -2.58
N PHE A 240 27.18 4.14 -2.78
CA PHE A 240 27.29 5.52 -2.29
C PHE A 240 27.36 6.45 -3.49
N PHE A 241 26.44 7.42 -3.53
CA PHE A 241 26.31 8.36 -4.63
C PHE A 241 25.74 9.66 -4.12
N ASP A 242 26.35 10.78 -4.52
CA ASP A 242 25.90 12.13 -4.15
C ASP A 242 25.60 12.31 -2.64
N GLY A 243 26.53 11.85 -1.79
CA GLY A 243 26.38 11.97 -0.33
C GLY A 243 25.27 11.11 0.29
N GLN A 244 24.72 10.15 -0.45
CA GLN A 244 23.64 9.26 -0.03
C GLN A 244 24.03 7.80 -0.20
N ILE A 245 23.32 6.91 0.50
CA ILE A 245 23.47 5.46 0.37
C ILE A 245 22.19 4.81 -0.16
N PHE A 246 22.39 3.78 -0.98
CA PHE A 246 21.32 3.01 -1.63
C PHE A 246 21.66 1.52 -1.56
N LEU A 247 20.64 0.66 -1.52
CA LEU A 247 20.84 -0.77 -1.81
C LEU A 247 21.11 -0.92 -3.31
N ASP A 248 22.10 -1.74 -3.66
CA ASP A 248 22.44 -1.98 -5.05
C ASP A 248 21.54 -3.08 -5.66
N PRO A 249 20.63 -2.74 -6.60
CA PRO A 249 19.69 -3.70 -7.19
C PRO A 249 20.37 -4.76 -8.07
N GLY A 250 21.65 -4.58 -8.43
CA GLY A 250 22.43 -5.55 -9.19
C GLY A 250 22.74 -6.84 -8.42
N PHE A 251 22.63 -6.82 -7.08
CA PHE A 251 22.87 -8.01 -6.26
C PHE A 251 21.58 -8.83 -6.03
N PRO A 252 21.58 -10.14 -6.32
CA PRO A 252 20.43 -11.01 -6.02
C PRO A 252 20.03 -11.02 -4.53
N GLN A 253 20.98 -10.78 -3.62
CA GLN A 253 20.73 -10.68 -2.18
C GLN A 253 19.89 -9.45 -1.83
N VAL A 254 20.09 -8.33 -2.53
CA VAL A 254 19.27 -7.12 -2.37
C VAL A 254 17.87 -7.38 -2.90
N GLN A 255 17.75 -7.95 -4.10
CA GLN A 255 16.45 -8.30 -4.69
C GLN A 255 15.66 -9.23 -3.75
N LYS A 256 16.31 -10.27 -3.20
CA LYS A 256 15.71 -11.17 -2.23
C LYS A 256 15.25 -10.44 -0.96
N HIS A 257 16.07 -9.54 -0.41
CA HIS A 257 15.70 -8.76 0.77
C HIS A 257 14.47 -7.87 0.53
N VAL A 258 14.41 -7.20 -0.63
CA VAL A 258 13.26 -6.36 -1.01
C VAL A 258 12.00 -7.22 -1.19
N ILE A 259 12.09 -8.34 -1.92
CA ILE A 259 10.97 -9.28 -2.11
C ILE A 259 10.47 -9.79 -0.76
N GLN A 260 11.36 -10.21 0.14
CA GLN A 260 10.99 -10.69 1.47
C GLN A 260 10.30 -9.61 2.30
N SER A 261 10.75 -8.35 2.19
CA SER A 261 10.13 -7.21 2.89
C SER A 261 8.71 -6.94 2.39
N VAL A 262 8.49 -6.99 1.08
CA VAL A 262 7.14 -6.84 0.50
C VAL A 262 6.25 -8.02 0.89
N MET A 263 6.77 -9.25 0.78
CA MET A 263 6.01 -10.45 1.10
C MET A 263 5.64 -10.55 2.59
N GLU A 264 6.47 -10.02 3.50
CA GLU A 264 6.10 -9.93 4.92
C GLU A 264 4.83 -9.10 5.12
N VAL A 265 4.65 -8.01 4.35
CA VAL A 265 3.41 -7.23 4.43
C VAL A 265 2.25 -7.98 3.78
N VAL A 266 2.44 -8.51 2.56
CA VAL A 266 1.41 -9.26 1.83
C VAL A 266 0.87 -10.47 2.61
N GLN A 267 1.72 -11.13 3.41
CA GLN A 267 1.34 -12.32 4.15
C GLN A 267 0.66 -12.03 5.48
N ASN A 268 0.91 -10.86 6.08
CA ASN A 268 0.48 -10.56 7.44
C ASN A 268 -0.60 -9.48 7.53
N TYR A 269 -0.83 -8.71 6.47
CA TYR A 269 -1.75 -7.58 6.47
C TYR A 269 -2.68 -7.61 5.27
N SER A 270 -3.92 -7.18 5.48
CA SER A 270 -5.02 -7.19 4.50
C SER A 270 -4.94 -5.99 3.55
N ILE A 271 -3.83 -5.84 2.83
CA ILE A 271 -3.63 -4.77 1.85
C ILE A 271 -4.36 -5.08 0.54
N ASP A 272 -4.79 -4.05 -0.18
CA ASP A 272 -5.47 -4.22 -1.48
C ASP A 272 -4.46 -4.25 -2.64
N ALA A 273 -3.33 -3.54 -2.50
CA ALA A 273 -2.26 -3.56 -3.49
C ALA A 273 -0.88 -3.20 -2.91
N VAL A 274 0.16 -3.48 -3.68
CA VAL A 274 1.55 -3.04 -3.44
C VAL A 274 1.92 -2.00 -4.49
N HIS A 275 2.58 -0.91 -4.07
CA HIS A 275 3.07 0.15 -4.94
C HIS A 275 4.57 0.40 -4.73
N PHE A 276 5.28 0.66 -5.83
CA PHE A 276 6.60 1.30 -5.83
C PHE A 276 6.50 2.67 -6.49
N ASP A 277 7.28 3.63 -6.01
CA ASP A 277 7.44 4.96 -6.61
C ASP A 277 8.52 4.94 -7.71
N ASP A 278 9.04 6.10 -8.05
CA ASP A 278 9.96 6.36 -9.16
C ASP A 278 11.45 6.15 -8.81
N TYR A 279 11.77 5.73 -7.58
CA TYR A 279 13.16 5.61 -7.11
C TYR A 279 13.75 4.23 -7.36
N PHE A 280 14.41 4.09 -8.51
CA PHE A 280 15.18 2.90 -8.89
C PHE A 280 16.69 3.14 -8.70
N TYR A 281 17.40 3.51 -9.77
CA TYR A 281 18.78 3.99 -9.67
C TYR A 281 18.80 5.48 -9.27
N PRO A 282 19.86 5.95 -8.59
CA PRO A 282 20.01 7.36 -8.25
C PRO A 282 19.95 8.25 -9.50
N TYR A 283 19.24 9.37 -9.40
CA TYR A 283 19.25 10.41 -10.42
C TYR A 283 20.63 11.07 -10.52
N SER A 284 20.97 11.59 -11.69
CA SER A 284 22.19 12.39 -11.87
C SER A 284 22.17 13.64 -10.99
N TYR A 285 23.36 14.14 -10.66
CA TYR A 285 23.53 15.39 -9.92
C TYR A 285 24.51 16.32 -10.65
N LEU A 286 24.31 17.62 -10.48
CA LEU A 286 25.22 18.63 -11.00
C LEU A 286 26.26 18.98 -9.94
N THR A 287 27.52 19.04 -10.34
CA THR A 287 28.63 19.47 -9.48
C THR A 287 29.61 20.32 -10.27
N ILE A 288 30.55 20.98 -9.59
CA ILE A 288 31.59 21.79 -10.24
C ILE A 288 32.88 20.98 -10.23
N ILE A 289 33.46 20.75 -11.41
CA ILE A 289 34.76 20.09 -11.56
C ILE A 289 35.61 20.96 -12.48
N ASP A 290 36.74 21.44 -11.98
CA ASP A 290 37.63 22.36 -12.68
C ASP A 290 36.91 23.68 -13.07
N ASP A 291 36.16 24.26 -12.13
CA ASP A 291 35.35 25.49 -12.30
C ASP A 291 34.22 25.42 -13.35
N GLU A 292 33.94 24.23 -13.90
CA GLU A 292 32.87 24.01 -14.88
C GLU A 292 31.76 23.12 -14.30
N PRO A 293 30.47 23.43 -14.59
CA PRO A 293 29.36 22.57 -14.20
C PRO A 293 29.42 21.25 -14.98
N LYS A 294 29.47 20.14 -14.25
CA LYS A 294 29.42 18.77 -14.80
C LYS A 294 28.24 18.02 -14.19
N GLU A 295 27.50 17.34 -15.06
CA GLU A 295 26.50 16.36 -14.66
C GLU A 295 27.18 15.01 -14.40
N ILE A 296 27.03 14.50 -13.19
CA ILE A 296 27.48 13.17 -12.82
C ILE A 296 26.28 12.24 -12.87
N SER A 297 26.33 11.29 -13.79
CA SER A 297 25.33 10.25 -13.95
C SER A 297 25.70 9.01 -13.14
N PHE A 298 24.71 8.17 -12.84
CA PHE A 298 24.97 6.88 -12.20
C PHE A 298 25.78 5.92 -13.11
N ASN A 299 25.67 6.06 -14.44
CA ASN A 299 26.33 5.24 -15.45
C ASN A 299 27.65 5.86 -15.94
#